data_AF-A0A1R4HEX2-F1
#
_entry.id   AF-A0A1R4HEX2-F1
#
_cell.length_a   1.000
_cell.length_b   1.000
_cell.length_c   1.000
_cell.angle_alpha   90.00
_cell.angle_beta   90.00
_cell.angle_gamma   90.00
#
_symmetry.space_group_name_H-M   'P 1'
#
loop_
_entity.id
_entity.type
_entity.pdbx_description
1 polymer ?
#
loop_
_entity_poly.entity_id
_entity_poly.type
_entity_poly.pdbx_seq_one_letter_code
_entity_poly.pdbx_strand_id
1 'polypeptide(L)'
;MRKKLFDLVRDEKTIQEKLAGLSLALEHFTYKTIPGTKCSYRVDPQNTNTMTQKHAHVYAKPSGGGKELYSINLDGSGHDSSSGKTIPASHAKYFQNLGFSIPSNLALESLDYSSLSLDDYEFVILEG
;
A
#
# COMPACT_ATOMS: atom_id res chain seq x y z
N MET A 1 23.48 -2.04 -47.79
CA MET A 1 23.54 -1.84 -46.33
C MET A 1 22.20 -1.54 -45.64
N ARG A 2 21.08 -1.29 -46.35
CA ARG A 2 19.79 -0.92 -45.71
C ARG A 2 19.03 -2.06 -45.00
N LYS A 3 19.25 -3.33 -45.37
CA LYS A 3 18.51 -4.48 -44.80
C LYS A 3 18.73 -4.65 -43.28
N LYS A 4 19.98 -4.55 -42.81
CA LYS A 4 20.33 -4.69 -41.39
C LYS A 4 19.70 -3.63 -40.47
N LEU A 5 19.49 -2.40 -40.96
CA LEU A 5 18.90 -1.32 -40.17
C LEU A 5 17.39 -1.52 -39.93
N PHE A 6 16.67 -2.02 -40.95
CA PHE A 6 15.24 -2.33 -40.83
C PHE A 6 14.97 -3.51 -39.89
N ASP A 7 15.84 -4.53 -39.90
CA ASP A 7 15.72 -5.67 -39.01
C ASP A 7 15.98 -5.27 -37.54
N LEU A 8 16.97 -4.40 -37.27
CA LEU A 8 17.24 -3.86 -35.92
C LEU A 8 16.07 -3.03 -35.36
N VAL A 9 15.49 -2.14 -36.16
CA VAL A 9 14.35 -1.28 -35.73
C VAL A 9 13.10 -2.12 -35.46
N ARG A 10 12.93 -3.21 -36.20
CA ARG A 10 11.82 -4.15 -35.99
C ARG A 10 11.98 -4.96 -34.70
N ASP A 11 13.21 -5.35 -34.38
CA ASP A 11 13.54 -6.02 -33.11
C ASP A 11 13.33 -5.07 -31.92
N GLU A 12 13.77 -3.81 -31.98
CA GLU A 12 13.52 -2.83 -30.92
C GLU A 12 12.04 -2.62 -30.64
N LYS A 13 11.22 -2.43 -31.68
CA LYS A 13 9.76 -2.28 -31.51
C LYS A 13 9.12 -3.52 -30.88
N THR A 14 9.54 -4.71 -31.32
CA THR A 14 9.05 -5.98 -30.77
C THR A 14 9.47 -6.17 -29.30
N ILE A 15 10.67 -5.73 -28.93
CA ILE A 15 11.15 -5.73 -27.55
C ILE A 15 10.31 -4.78 -26.70
N GLN A 16 10.03 -3.56 -27.17
CA GLN A 16 9.21 -2.59 -26.45
C GLN A 16 7.78 -3.11 -26.21
N GLU A 17 7.16 -3.72 -27.21
CA GLU A 17 5.82 -4.32 -27.08
C GLU A 17 5.80 -5.48 -26.06
N LYS A 18 6.84 -6.33 -26.06
CA LYS A 18 6.99 -7.42 -25.07
C LYS A 18 7.22 -6.89 -23.66
N LEU A 19 8.05 -5.85 -23.50
CA LEU A 19 8.29 -5.20 -22.20
C LEU A 19 7.01 -4.56 -21.67
N ALA A 20 6.23 -3.90 -22.53
CA ALA A 20 4.93 -3.35 -22.14
C ALA A 20 3.96 -4.45 -21.69
N GLY A 21 3.90 -5.58 -22.42
CA GLY A 21 3.08 -6.73 -22.04
C GLY A 21 3.49 -7.36 -20.70
N LEU A 22 4.80 -7.49 -20.46
CA LEU A 22 5.35 -7.97 -19.18
C LEU A 22 5.06 -7.02 -18.03
N SER A 23 5.17 -5.70 -18.24
CA SER A 23 4.82 -4.69 -17.24
C SER A 23 3.35 -4.80 -16.84
N LEU A 24 2.45 -4.90 -17.80
CA LEU A 24 1.01 -5.03 -17.55
C LEU A 24 0.68 -6.32 -16.78
N ALA A 25 1.32 -7.44 -17.15
CA ALA A 25 1.16 -8.70 -16.43
C ALA A 25 1.68 -8.59 -14.99
N LEU A 26 2.83 -7.96 -14.78
CA LEU A 26 3.43 -7.76 -13.46
C LEU A 26 2.53 -6.91 -12.55
N GLU A 27 1.95 -5.84 -13.08
CA GLU A 27 0.95 -5.04 -12.37
C GLU A 27 -0.27 -5.89 -11.97
N HIS A 28 -0.79 -6.71 -12.87
CA HIS A 28 -1.92 -7.59 -12.56
C HIS A 28 -1.61 -8.61 -11.45
N PHE A 29 -0.40 -9.14 -11.38
CA PHE A 29 0.00 -10.05 -10.30
C PHE A 29 0.28 -9.32 -8.97
N THR A 30 0.67 -8.05 -9.04
CA THR A 30 0.99 -7.23 -7.87
C THR A 30 -0.27 -6.77 -7.15
N TYR A 31 -1.28 -6.31 -7.90
CA TYR A 31 -2.50 -5.73 -7.35
C TYR A 31 -3.66 -6.73 -7.34
N LYS A 32 -4.22 -6.97 -6.16
CA LYS A 32 -5.36 -7.87 -5.93
C LYS A 32 -6.60 -7.05 -5.63
N THR A 33 -7.78 -7.54 -6.01
CA THR A 33 -9.05 -6.86 -5.72
C THR A 33 -9.52 -7.18 -4.29
N ILE A 34 -10.08 -6.18 -3.60
CA ILE A 34 -10.78 -6.41 -2.32
C ILE A 34 -12.21 -6.88 -2.64
N PRO A 35 -12.62 -8.10 -2.24
CA PRO A 35 -13.92 -8.66 -2.60
C PRO A 35 -15.10 -7.74 -2.24
N GLY A 36 -16.07 -7.64 -3.15
CA GLY A 36 -17.26 -6.80 -2.97
C GLY A 36 -17.01 -5.30 -3.14
N THR A 37 -15.84 -4.89 -3.62
CA THR A 37 -15.50 -3.47 -3.85
C THR A 37 -14.86 -3.27 -5.22
N LYS A 38 -14.70 -2.00 -5.63
CA LYS A 38 -13.88 -1.62 -6.80
C LYS A 38 -12.43 -1.29 -6.42
N CYS A 39 -12.05 -1.48 -5.16
CA CYS A 39 -10.72 -1.16 -4.67
C CYS A 39 -9.76 -2.32 -4.96
N SER A 40 -8.48 -1.99 -5.08
CA SER A 40 -7.41 -2.99 -5.11
C SER A 40 -6.38 -2.73 -4.03
N TYR A 41 -5.53 -3.71 -3.78
CA TYR A 41 -4.45 -3.62 -2.83
C TYR A 41 -3.21 -4.34 -3.34
N ARG A 42 -2.04 -3.90 -2.86
CA ARG A 42 -0.79 -4.67 -2.93
C ARG A 42 -0.26 -4.88 -1.52
N VAL A 43 0.54 -5.92 -1.32
CA VAL A 43 1.21 -6.19 -0.06
C VAL A 43 2.70 -6.18 -0.31
N ASP A 44 3.39 -5.28 0.37
CA ASP A 44 4.83 -5.12 0.27
C ASP A 44 5.48 -5.87 1.44
N PRO A 45 6.56 -6.63 1.18
CA PRO A 45 7.24 -7.41 2.22
C PRO A 45 7.97 -6.49 3.20
N GLN A 46 8.29 -7.03 4.38
CA GLN A 46 9.17 -6.38 5.33
C GLN A 46 10.55 -6.12 4.72
N ASN A 47 11.13 -4.97 5.02
CA ASN A 47 12.51 -4.62 4.66
C ASN A 47 13.29 -4.22 5.91
N THR A 48 14.25 -5.06 6.30
CA THR A 48 15.07 -4.85 7.50
C THR A 48 16.05 -3.70 7.35
N ASN A 49 16.50 -3.38 6.13
CA ASN A 49 17.45 -2.29 5.89
C ASN A 49 16.82 -0.92 6.15
N THR A 50 15.52 -0.79 5.90
CA THR A 50 14.75 0.45 6.11
C THR A 50 13.87 0.39 7.36
N MET A 51 13.98 -0.69 8.15
CA MET A 51 13.11 -0.99 9.30
C MET A 51 11.61 -0.96 8.95
N THR A 52 11.26 -1.15 7.68
CA THR A 52 9.88 -1.09 7.22
C THR A 52 9.20 -2.44 7.46
N GLN A 53 8.09 -2.41 8.20
CA GLN A 53 7.27 -3.60 8.42
C GLN A 53 6.59 -4.06 7.13
N LYS A 54 6.12 -5.31 7.10
CA LYS A 54 5.18 -5.75 6.05
C LYS A 54 3.93 -4.87 6.11
N HIS A 55 3.49 -4.36 4.97
CA HIS A 55 2.37 -3.43 4.90
C HIS A 55 1.54 -3.64 3.62
N ALA A 56 0.33 -3.10 3.59
CA ALA A 56 -0.52 -3.10 2.41
C ALA A 56 -0.89 -1.67 2.01
N HIS A 57 -0.90 -1.40 0.72
CA HIS A 57 -1.45 -0.17 0.14
C HIS A 57 -2.78 -0.45 -0.53
N VAL A 58 -3.76 0.44 -0.35
CA VAL A 58 -5.11 0.29 -0.91
C VAL A 58 -5.41 1.42 -1.87
N TYR A 59 -5.90 1.08 -3.07
CA TYR A 59 -6.15 1.99 -4.18
C TYR A 59 -7.63 2.05 -4.56
N ALA A 60 -8.08 3.21 -5.02
CA ALA A 60 -9.48 3.49 -5.33
C ALA A 60 -10.05 2.70 -6.53
N LYS A 61 -9.19 2.19 -7.42
CA LYS A 61 -9.61 1.42 -8.61
C LYS A 61 -8.90 0.06 -8.67
N PRO A 62 -9.36 -0.87 -9.53
CA PRO A 62 -8.67 -2.13 -9.77
C PRO A 62 -7.26 -1.93 -10.33
N SER A 63 -6.42 -2.97 -10.22
CA SER A 63 -5.07 -3.00 -10.79
C SER A 63 -4.16 -1.83 -10.36
N GLY A 64 -4.27 -1.38 -9.10
CA GLY A 64 -3.46 -0.28 -8.59
C GLY A 64 -3.83 1.10 -9.13
N GLY A 65 -4.91 1.19 -9.91
CA GLY A 65 -5.32 2.45 -10.53
C GLY A 65 -5.92 3.45 -9.54
N GLY A 66 -5.86 4.73 -9.91
CA GLY A 66 -6.44 5.82 -9.14
C GLY A 66 -5.60 6.23 -7.94
N LYS A 67 -6.20 7.01 -7.03
CA LYS A 67 -5.52 7.52 -5.84
C LYS A 67 -5.37 6.41 -4.79
N GLU A 68 -4.22 6.37 -4.12
CA GLU A 68 -4.06 5.60 -2.89
C GLU A 68 -4.96 6.17 -1.78
N LEU A 69 -5.77 5.32 -1.18
CA LEU A 69 -6.71 5.68 -0.13
C LEU A 69 -6.02 5.71 1.23
N TYR A 70 -5.34 4.61 1.55
CA TYR A 70 -4.61 4.42 2.80
C TYR A 70 -3.64 3.24 2.66
N SER A 71 -2.73 3.16 3.63
CA SER A 71 -1.81 2.04 3.81
C SER A 71 -1.76 1.61 5.27
N ILE A 72 -1.56 0.31 5.49
CA ILE A 72 -1.65 -0.36 6.79
C ILE A 72 -0.42 -1.23 7.04
N ASN A 73 0.20 -1.10 8.20
CA ASN A 73 1.20 -2.05 8.67
C ASN A 73 0.53 -3.35 9.15
N LEU A 74 1.31 -4.44 9.22
CA LEU A 74 0.82 -5.74 9.69
C LEU A 74 0.20 -5.69 11.09
N ASP A 75 0.72 -4.82 11.97
CA ASP A 75 0.23 -4.58 13.33
C ASP A 75 -1.08 -3.75 13.38
N GLY A 76 -1.60 -3.32 12.23
CA GLY A 76 -2.84 -2.54 12.13
C GLY A 76 -2.65 -1.02 12.25
N SER A 77 -1.42 -0.54 12.45
CA SER A 77 -1.11 0.89 12.44
C SER A 77 -1.14 1.49 11.04
N GLY A 78 -1.28 2.82 10.97
CA GLY A 78 -1.18 3.56 9.71
C GLY A 78 0.23 3.53 9.14
N HIS A 79 0.34 3.32 7.82
CA HIS A 79 1.59 3.49 7.06
C HIS A 79 1.51 4.76 6.19
N ASP A 80 2.64 5.31 5.73
CA ASP A 80 2.72 6.48 4.84
C ASP A 80 1.72 7.62 5.14
N SER A 81 1.72 8.11 6.38
CA SER A 81 0.80 9.18 6.83
C SER A 81 -0.70 8.80 6.77
N SER A 82 -1.02 7.50 6.88
CA SER A 82 -2.40 7.02 6.97
C SER A 82 -2.93 6.93 8.40
N SER A 83 -2.14 7.32 9.40
CA SER A 83 -2.59 7.45 10.78
C SER A 83 -3.75 8.45 10.90
N GLY A 84 -4.70 8.18 11.80
CA GLY A 84 -5.94 8.93 11.99
C GLY A 84 -7.05 8.62 10.97
N LYS A 85 -6.82 7.72 10.00
CA LYS A 85 -7.86 7.34 9.03
C LYS A 85 -8.71 6.19 9.56
N THR A 86 -10.04 6.32 9.44
CA THR A 86 -10.97 5.21 9.63
C THR A 86 -11.17 4.47 8.31
N ILE A 87 -11.00 3.15 8.30
CA ILE A 87 -11.18 2.33 7.09
C ILE A 87 -12.57 1.67 7.06
N PRO A 88 -13.10 1.32 5.86
CA PRO A 88 -14.37 0.60 5.76
C PRO A 88 -14.33 -0.74 6.49
N ALA A 89 -15.41 -1.10 7.20
CA ALA A 89 -15.52 -2.36 7.93
C ALA A 89 -15.31 -3.61 7.05
N SER A 90 -15.77 -3.56 5.79
CA SER A 90 -15.55 -4.64 4.82
C SER A 90 -14.07 -4.84 4.49
N HIS A 91 -13.31 -3.75 4.38
CA HIS A 91 -11.87 -3.80 4.17
C HIS A 91 -11.17 -4.33 5.43
N ALA A 92 -11.53 -3.81 6.61
CA ALA A 92 -10.97 -4.26 7.88
C ALA A 92 -11.11 -5.78 8.08
N LYS A 93 -12.33 -6.31 7.90
CA LYS A 93 -12.60 -7.76 7.97
C LYS A 93 -11.77 -8.55 6.97
N TYR A 94 -11.63 -8.03 5.75
CA TYR A 94 -10.82 -8.69 4.73
C TYR A 94 -9.34 -8.74 5.11
N PHE A 95 -8.77 -7.63 5.60
CA PHE A 95 -7.37 -7.59 6.02
C PHE A 95 -7.10 -8.40 7.29
N GLN A 96 -8.05 -8.47 8.22
CA GLN A 96 -7.98 -9.38 9.37
C GLN A 96 -7.87 -10.84 8.92
N ASN A 97 -8.67 -11.26 7.93
CA ASN A 97 -8.56 -12.60 7.36
C ASN A 97 -7.22 -12.86 6.63
N LEU A 98 -6.53 -11.80 6.21
CA LEU A 98 -5.17 -11.87 5.64
C LEU A 98 -4.06 -11.83 6.71
N GLY A 99 -4.42 -11.73 7.99
CA GLY A 99 -3.49 -11.74 9.12
C GLY A 99 -3.03 -10.37 9.60
N PHE A 100 -3.69 -9.28 9.20
CA PHE A 100 -3.42 -7.94 9.74
C PHE A 100 -4.19 -7.71 11.04
N SER A 101 -3.53 -7.11 12.03
CA SER A 101 -4.11 -6.82 13.36
C SER A 101 -4.94 -5.54 13.36
N ILE A 102 -5.96 -5.44 12.51
CA ILE A 102 -6.77 -4.22 12.39
C ILE A 102 -7.55 -3.93 13.68
N PRO A 103 -7.45 -2.72 14.26
CA PRO A 103 -8.18 -2.30 15.45
C PRO A 103 -9.70 -2.39 15.29
N SER A 104 -10.41 -2.71 16.38
CA SER A 104 -11.88 -2.84 16.37
C SER A 104 -12.62 -1.52 16.16
N ASN A 105 -11.98 -0.39 16.49
CA ASN A 105 -12.48 0.95 16.20
C ASN A 105 -12.30 1.35 14.72
N LEU A 106 -11.67 0.49 13.90
CA LEU A 106 -11.39 0.67 12.48
C LEU A 106 -10.47 1.87 12.16
N ALA A 107 -9.92 2.52 13.18
CA ALA A 107 -9.02 3.64 13.03
C ALA A 107 -7.58 3.12 12.95
N LEU A 108 -6.86 3.60 11.94
CA LEU A 108 -5.43 3.34 11.80
C LEU A 108 -4.71 4.34 12.70
N GLU A 109 -4.15 3.88 13.80
CA GLU A 109 -3.44 4.73 14.74
C GLU A 109 -1.93 4.73 14.46
N SER A 110 -1.22 5.73 14.98
CA SER A 110 0.24 5.65 15.06
C SER A 110 0.59 4.83 16.30
N LEU A 111 1.34 3.74 16.12
CA LEU A 111 1.91 2.96 17.22
C LEU A 111 3.36 3.37 17.52
N ASP A 112 3.82 4.47 16.94
CA ASP A 112 5.13 5.02 17.26
C ASP A 112 5.09 5.77 18.60
N TYR A 113 5.46 5.05 19.65
CA TYR A 113 5.61 5.59 21.00
C TYR A 113 6.99 6.21 21.25
N SER A 114 7.94 6.11 20.30
CA SER A 114 9.33 6.49 20.53
C SER A 114 9.55 8.00 20.64
N SER A 115 8.57 8.80 20.21
CA SER A 115 8.55 10.26 20.35
C SER A 115 7.83 10.75 21.60
N LEU A 116 7.20 9.87 22.39
CA LEU A 116 6.55 10.24 23.64
C LEU A 116 7.59 10.27 24.77
N SER A 117 8.15 11.46 25.01
CA SER A 117 8.91 11.77 26.21
C SER A 117 7.96 11.80 27.41
N LEU A 118 8.37 11.17 28.52
CA LEU A 118 7.64 11.21 29.80
C LEU A 118 7.59 12.62 30.40
N ASP A 119 8.42 13.53 29.88
CA ASP A 119 8.56 14.91 30.36
C ASP A 119 7.83 15.94 29.46
N ASP A 120 7.18 15.51 28.36
CA ASP A 120 6.62 16.39 27.33
C ASP A 120 5.10 16.68 27.50
N TYR A 121 4.52 16.35 28.65
CA TYR A 121 3.11 16.65 28.94
C TYR A 121 2.95 17.48 30.22
N GLU A 122 2.06 18.48 30.17
CA GLU A 122 1.66 19.28 31.33
C GLU A 122 0.19 18.97 31.66
N PHE A 123 -0.07 18.59 32.91
CA PHE A 123 -1.45 18.50 33.41
C PHE A 123 -1.96 19.91 33.70
N VAL A 124 -2.77 20.47 32.80
CA VAL A 124 -3.49 21.71 33.08
C VAL A 124 -4.74 21.39 33.89
N ILE A 125 -4.75 21.77 35.17
CA ILE A 125 -5.95 21.75 35.99
C ILE A 125 -6.77 22.99 35.62
N LEU A 126 -7.94 22.78 35.03
CA LEU A 126 -8.89 23.84 34.74
C LEU A 126 -9.72 24.10 36.00
N GLU A 127 -9.41 25.18 36.72
CA GLU A 127 -10.31 25.68 37.77
C GLU A 127 -11.52 26.35 37.12
N GLY A 128 -12.71 25.92 37.54
CA GLY A 128 -14.00 26.49 37.14
C GLY A 128 -14.41 27.67 37.98
#